data_AF-A0A350T778-F1
#
_entry.id   AF-A0A350T778-F1
#
_cell.length_a   1.000
_cell.length_b   1.000
_cell.length_c   1.000
_cell.angle_alpha   90.00
_cell.angle_beta   90.00
_cell.angle_gamma   90.00
#
_symmetry.space_group_name_H-M   'P 1'
#
loop_
_entity.id
_entity.type
_entity.pdbx_description
1 polymer ?
#
loop_
_entity_poly.entity_id
_entity_poly.type
_entity_poly.pdbx_seq_one_letter_code
_entity_poly.pdbx_strand_id
1 'polypeptide(L)'
;MAVSQLIFRRDGLIHITSGVGRDRLVDVARRSSVLRSVVADDYVFELSNMALWGAAARGFTGVDVLRDLAAAAAGPIPQPVAARVTEVMARWGRLRLEQCDGSVVITASDAGLLRRLGLSPQQRDSRWVAPVDESEIGELKIAAMTAGWPVADGRAIHARADPYRVTATLRPYQREAVSAFLVGGSGLVLLPCGAGKTIVGVAAAAAIGGSTLVLSPSRTVSEQWLSAFVGLSNLSPERVSAHARSIGAERVMIVTYHAATTGRVRDGLRERHWDLVIYDEVQSLPADVFRLAAAFQSSRRLGLTATLVREDGREDEISALVGPALYDVSWLELERQGWIAPARCVEVRIPEAPTARERLRYRLAVLKRLLAIHRDDPVIVAGTHVAGLRRAGEVLGFPVLTGQSDRGEREAVLARFREGDIPVLGISRIGTVGIDLPNASVLIQISGTFGSRQEEAQRL
;
A
#
# COMPACT_ATOMS: atom_id res chain seq x y z
N MET A 1 7.23 35.28 4.55
CA MET A 1 7.23 33.97 3.87
C MET A 1 6.27 34.02 2.70
N ALA A 2 6.61 33.43 1.55
CA ALA A 2 5.70 33.39 0.40
C ALA A 2 4.44 32.58 0.74
N VAL A 3 3.29 32.96 0.15
CA VAL A 3 2.03 32.20 0.26
C VAL A 3 2.09 31.05 -0.74
N SER A 4 1.71 29.85 -0.30
CA SER A 4 1.65 28.68 -1.17
C SER A 4 0.58 28.85 -2.24
N GLN A 5 0.82 28.34 -3.44
CA GLN A 5 -0.08 28.44 -4.58
C GLN A 5 -0.34 27.07 -5.20
N LEU A 6 -1.61 26.79 -5.51
CA LEU A 6 -2.03 25.63 -6.29
C LEU A 6 -2.17 26.05 -7.76
N ILE A 7 -1.38 25.45 -8.64
CA ILE A 7 -1.26 25.82 -10.05
C ILE A 7 -1.60 24.61 -10.91
N PHE A 8 -2.53 24.80 -11.85
CA PHE A 8 -2.89 23.78 -12.84
C PHE A 8 -1.97 23.83 -14.05
N ARG A 9 -1.47 22.66 -14.45
CA ARG A 9 -0.86 22.45 -15.76
C ARG A 9 -1.90 21.91 -16.75
N ARG A 10 -1.65 22.13 -18.04
CA ARG A 10 -2.54 21.68 -19.12
C ARG A 10 -2.63 20.15 -19.26
N ASP A 11 -1.64 19.43 -18.75
CA ASP A 11 -1.57 17.96 -18.72
C ASP A 11 -2.35 17.33 -17.56
N GLY A 12 -2.99 18.13 -16.70
CA GLY A 12 -3.75 17.65 -15.55
C GLY A 12 -2.91 17.43 -14.29
N LEU A 13 -1.66 17.86 -14.30
CA LEU A 13 -0.85 17.96 -13.08
C LEU A 13 -1.21 19.20 -12.28
N ILE A 14 -1.19 19.05 -10.96
CA ILE A 14 -1.38 20.12 -9.98
C ILE A 14 -0.05 20.33 -9.27
N HIS A 15 0.48 21.55 -9.35
CA HIS A 15 1.69 21.95 -8.64
C HIS A 15 1.30 22.78 -7.42
N ILE A 16 1.81 22.43 -6.25
CA ILE A 16 1.62 23.20 -5.01
C ILE A 16 2.97 23.68 -4.55
N THR A 17 3.19 25.00 -4.57
CA THR A 17 4.46 25.60 -4.17
C THR A 17 4.64 25.60 -2.66
N SER A 18 5.88 25.59 -2.21
CA SER A 18 6.25 25.79 -0.82
C SER A 18 5.81 27.17 -0.31
N GLY A 19 5.32 27.24 0.93
CA GLY A 19 4.86 28.49 1.52
C GLY A 19 3.82 28.31 2.64
N VAL A 20 3.34 29.44 3.16
CA VAL A 20 2.28 29.47 4.19
C VAL A 20 0.96 28.96 3.61
N GLY A 21 0.24 28.11 4.35
CA GLY A 21 -1.06 27.56 3.95
C GLY A 21 -1.00 26.33 3.05
N ARG A 22 0.21 25.80 2.76
CA ARG A 22 0.40 24.66 1.86
C ARG A 22 -0.37 23.41 2.29
N ASP A 23 -0.36 23.07 3.57
CA ASP A 23 -0.96 21.81 4.05
C ASP A 23 -2.47 21.76 3.74
N ARG A 24 -3.16 22.92 3.83
CA ARG A 24 -4.55 23.06 3.40
C ARG A 24 -4.72 22.81 1.88
N LEU A 25 -3.79 23.28 1.06
CA LEU A 25 -3.85 23.06 -0.40
C LEU A 25 -3.57 21.59 -0.75
N VAL A 26 -2.65 20.95 -0.03
CA VAL A 26 -2.35 19.51 -0.12
C VAL A 26 -3.59 18.69 0.22
N ASP A 27 -4.30 19.03 1.31
CA ASP A 27 -5.55 18.36 1.70
C ASP A 27 -6.64 18.47 0.62
N VAL A 28 -6.76 19.64 -0.01
CA VAL A 28 -7.73 19.86 -1.09
C VAL A 28 -7.35 19.01 -2.31
N ALA A 29 -6.09 19.03 -2.75
CA ALA A 29 -5.65 18.26 -3.91
C ALA A 29 -5.82 16.75 -3.68
N ARG A 30 -5.42 16.25 -2.51
CA ARG A 30 -5.48 14.83 -2.12
C ARG A 30 -6.89 14.23 -2.17
N ARG A 31 -7.95 15.05 -2.11
CA ARG A 31 -9.32 14.57 -2.27
C ARG A 31 -9.62 14.03 -3.66
N SER A 32 -8.89 14.43 -4.70
CA SER A 32 -9.22 14.04 -6.08
C SER A 32 -7.99 13.73 -6.95
N SER A 33 -6.81 13.71 -6.35
CA SER A 33 -5.54 13.46 -7.04
C SER A 33 -4.63 12.56 -6.20
N VAL A 34 -3.64 11.96 -6.86
CA VAL A 34 -2.61 11.13 -6.21
C VAL A 34 -1.29 11.87 -6.25
N LEU A 35 -0.50 11.76 -5.17
CA LEU A 35 0.82 12.37 -5.11
C LEU A 35 1.77 11.67 -6.07
N ARG A 36 2.42 12.43 -6.97
CA ARG A 36 3.44 11.91 -7.89
C ARG A 36 4.84 12.12 -7.37
N SER A 37 5.14 13.31 -6.87
CA SER A 37 6.45 13.62 -6.33
C SER A 37 6.39 14.80 -5.38
N VAL A 38 7.44 14.89 -4.55
CA VAL A 38 7.74 16.07 -3.76
C VAL A 38 9.18 16.45 -4.06
N VAL A 39 9.39 17.70 -4.50
CA VAL A 39 10.71 18.20 -4.92
C VAL A 39 10.94 19.53 -4.24
N ALA A 40 11.97 19.63 -3.40
CA ALA A 40 12.33 20.87 -2.71
C ALA A 40 11.12 21.55 -2.01
N ASP A 41 10.34 20.76 -1.25
CA ASP A 41 9.10 21.16 -0.56
C ASP A 41 7.88 21.50 -1.43
N ASP A 42 8.00 21.41 -2.75
CA ASP A 42 6.90 21.57 -3.70
C ASP A 42 6.26 20.21 -4.01
N TYR A 43 4.92 20.17 -4.06
CA TYR A 43 4.17 18.93 -4.30
C TYR A 43 3.64 18.90 -5.73
N VAL A 44 3.77 17.74 -6.37
CA VAL A 44 3.18 17.47 -7.68
C VAL A 44 2.14 16.38 -7.53
N PHE A 45 0.88 16.74 -7.75
CA PHE A 45 -0.24 15.84 -7.77
C PHE A 45 -0.71 15.58 -9.20
N GLU A 46 -1.29 14.41 -9.43
CA GLU A 46 -1.93 14.07 -10.70
C GLU A 46 -3.41 13.76 -10.51
N LEU A 47 -4.25 14.41 -11.33
CA LEU A 47 -5.66 14.04 -11.50
C LEU A 47 -5.78 12.76 -12.33
N SER A 48 -5.38 11.63 -11.74
CA SER A 48 -5.52 10.32 -12.37
C SER A 48 -6.98 9.85 -12.32
N ASN A 49 -7.37 8.96 -13.25
CA ASN A 49 -8.73 8.43 -13.26
C ASN A 49 -9.04 7.69 -11.95
N MET A 50 -8.07 6.95 -11.42
CA MET A 50 -8.17 6.27 -10.13
C MET A 50 -8.49 7.22 -8.97
N ALA A 51 -7.82 8.37 -8.91
CA ALA A 51 -8.04 9.34 -7.83
C ALA A 51 -9.44 9.95 -7.91
N LEU A 52 -9.90 10.26 -9.13
CA LEU A 52 -11.23 10.79 -9.40
C LEU A 52 -12.33 9.78 -9.06
N TRP A 53 -12.14 8.50 -9.42
CA TRP A 53 -13.05 7.43 -9.02
C TRP A 53 -13.03 7.18 -7.51
N GLY A 54 -11.89 7.35 -6.85
CA GLY A 54 -11.78 7.30 -5.39
C GLY A 54 -12.51 8.45 -4.69
N ALA A 55 -12.50 9.64 -5.28
CA ALA A 55 -13.34 10.76 -4.85
C ALA A 55 -14.83 10.43 -5.01
N ALA A 56 -15.22 9.90 -6.17
CA ALA A 56 -16.60 9.49 -6.44
C ALA A 56 -17.07 8.35 -5.51
N ALA A 57 -16.21 7.38 -5.21
CA ALA A 57 -16.47 6.31 -4.25
C ALA A 57 -16.75 6.85 -2.84
N ARG A 58 -16.11 7.96 -2.46
CA ARG A 58 -16.35 8.66 -1.20
C ARG A 58 -17.52 9.64 -1.23
N GLY A 59 -18.25 9.71 -2.35
CA GLY A 59 -19.47 10.51 -2.48
C GLY A 59 -19.29 11.91 -3.09
N PHE A 60 -18.08 12.29 -3.53
CA PHE A 60 -17.86 13.58 -4.19
C PHE A 60 -18.35 13.54 -5.64
N THR A 61 -18.98 14.63 -6.10
CA THR A 61 -19.30 14.82 -7.52
C THR A 61 -18.17 15.56 -8.25
N GLY A 62 -18.17 15.52 -9.58
CA GLY A 62 -17.25 16.34 -10.38
C GLY A 62 -17.40 17.84 -10.10
N VAL A 63 -18.63 18.29 -9.78
CA VAL A 63 -18.90 19.68 -9.39
C VAL A 63 -18.25 20.01 -8.05
N ASP A 64 -18.36 19.12 -7.06
CA ASP A 64 -17.73 19.32 -5.75
C ASP A 64 -16.21 19.42 -5.88
N VAL A 65 -15.59 18.51 -6.63
CA VAL A 65 -14.15 18.49 -6.87
C VAL A 65 -13.69 19.76 -7.57
N LEU A 66 -14.36 20.17 -8.64
CA LEU A 66 -13.98 21.38 -9.38
C LEU A 66 -14.18 22.65 -8.56
N ARG A 67 -15.23 22.73 -7.73
CA ARG A 67 -15.46 23.85 -6.81
C ARG A 67 -14.31 23.94 -5.79
N ASP A 68 -13.99 22.83 -5.13
CA ASP A 68 -12.96 22.80 -4.08
C ASP A 68 -11.58 23.17 -4.68
N LEU A 69 -11.24 22.63 -5.84
CA LEU A 69 -10.01 22.94 -6.56
C LEU A 69 -9.96 24.40 -7.03
N ALA A 70 -11.06 24.93 -7.59
CA ALA A 70 -11.11 26.31 -8.07
C ALA A 70 -11.00 27.32 -6.93
N ALA A 71 -11.56 27.01 -5.75
CA ALA A 71 -11.42 27.86 -4.57
C ALA A 71 -9.99 27.90 -4.01
N ALA A 72 -9.18 26.87 -4.29
CA ALA A 72 -7.79 26.74 -3.83
C ALA A 72 -6.77 27.21 -4.87
N ALA A 73 -7.13 27.26 -6.16
CA ALA A 73 -6.23 27.55 -7.26
C ALA A 73 -5.83 29.02 -7.34
N ALA A 74 -4.58 29.28 -7.73
CA ALA A 74 -4.09 30.64 -8.01
C ALA A 74 -4.62 31.20 -9.35
N GLY A 75 -5.22 30.35 -10.20
CA GLY A 75 -5.75 30.72 -11.51
C GLY A 75 -6.85 29.76 -11.97
N PRO A 76 -7.48 30.01 -13.13
CA PRO A 76 -8.59 29.20 -13.61
C PRO A 76 -8.14 27.77 -13.92
N ILE A 77 -9.00 26.80 -13.63
CA ILE A 77 -8.81 25.42 -14.07
C ILE A 77 -8.92 25.38 -15.60
N PRO A 78 -7.95 24.82 -16.34
CA PRO A 78 -8.05 24.68 -17.78
C PRO A 78 -9.31 23.91 -18.18
N GLN A 79 -10.07 24.42 -19.16
CA GLN A 79 -11.33 23.80 -19.61
C GLN A 79 -11.20 22.31 -19.98
N PRO A 80 -10.11 21.84 -20.67
CA PRO A 80 -9.94 20.41 -20.93
C PRO A 80 -9.82 19.56 -19.65
N VAL A 81 -9.19 20.10 -18.61
CA VAL A 81 -9.07 19.43 -17.30
C VAL A 81 -10.43 19.35 -16.62
N ALA A 82 -11.19 20.45 -16.62
CA ALA A 82 -12.53 20.49 -16.02
C ALA A 82 -13.52 19.54 -16.73
N ALA A 83 -13.48 19.49 -18.06
CA ALA A 83 -14.29 18.56 -18.85
C ALA A 83 -13.94 17.10 -18.51
N ARG A 84 -12.64 16.77 -18.45
CA ARG A 84 -12.16 15.44 -18.08
C ARG A 84 -12.62 15.02 -16.68
N VAL A 85 -12.49 15.89 -15.67
CA VAL A 85 -12.94 15.60 -14.30
C VAL A 85 -14.42 15.24 -14.28
N THR A 86 -15.24 16.05 -14.95
CA THR A 86 -16.69 15.83 -15.04
C THR A 86 -17.01 14.49 -15.72
N GLU A 87 -16.37 14.23 -16.87
CA GLU A 87 -16.61 13.03 -17.66
C GLU A 87 -16.18 11.76 -16.90
N VAL A 88 -14.96 11.73 -16.36
CA VAL A 88 -14.39 10.55 -15.69
C VAL A 88 -15.19 10.20 -14.43
N MET A 89 -15.54 11.21 -13.62
CA MET A 89 -16.31 10.97 -12.39
C MET A 89 -17.75 10.52 -12.68
N ALA A 90 -18.37 10.99 -13.77
CA ALA A 90 -19.72 10.58 -14.17
C ALA A 90 -19.83 9.10 -14.58
N ARG A 91 -18.69 8.42 -14.81
CA ARG A 91 -18.64 6.98 -15.09
C ARG A 91 -18.74 6.12 -13.83
N TRP A 92 -18.36 6.65 -12.67
CA TRP A 92 -18.41 5.88 -11.42
C TRP A 92 -19.86 5.55 -11.05
N GLY A 93 -20.09 4.28 -10.68
CA GLY A 93 -21.42 3.79 -10.31
C GLY A 93 -22.41 3.64 -11.47
N ARG A 94 -21.95 3.79 -12.72
CA ARG A 94 -22.70 3.41 -13.94
C ARG A 94 -22.74 1.91 -14.16
N LEU A 95 -21.77 1.19 -13.60
CA LEU A 95 -21.75 -0.25 -13.44
C LEU A 95 -21.67 -0.55 -11.94
N ARG A 96 -22.61 -1.35 -11.42
CA ARG A 96 -22.64 -1.72 -10.00
C ARG A 96 -22.84 -3.21 -9.83
N LEU A 97 -22.06 -3.83 -8.95
CA LEU A 97 -22.34 -5.18 -8.47
C LEU A 97 -23.27 -5.10 -7.27
N GLU A 98 -24.37 -5.82 -7.33
CA GLU A 98 -25.40 -5.88 -6.31
C GLU A 98 -25.77 -7.35 -6.06
N GLN A 99 -26.28 -7.63 -4.86
CA GLN A 99 -26.81 -8.96 -4.54
C GLN A 99 -28.33 -8.92 -4.66
N CYS A 100 -28.88 -9.79 -5.47
CA CYS A 100 -30.30 -9.83 -5.81
C CYS A 100 -30.79 -11.27 -5.75
N ASP A 101 -31.78 -11.54 -4.89
CA ASP A 101 -32.42 -12.85 -4.77
C ASP A 101 -31.43 -14.01 -4.57
N GLY A 102 -30.35 -13.77 -3.82
CA GLY A 102 -29.29 -14.74 -3.52
C GLY A 102 -28.22 -14.91 -4.62
N SER A 103 -28.35 -14.21 -5.75
CA SER A 103 -27.38 -14.21 -6.85
C SER A 103 -26.68 -12.87 -6.99
N VAL A 104 -25.47 -12.86 -7.56
CA VAL A 104 -24.78 -11.60 -7.91
C VAL A 104 -25.21 -11.14 -9.29
N VAL A 105 -25.56 -9.86 -9.37
CA VAL A 105 -25.91 -9.21 -10.62
C VAL A 105 -25.07 -7.95 -10.83
N ILE A 106 -24.83 -7.61 -12.09
CA ILE A 106 -24.31 -6.29 -12.45
C ILE A 106 -25.46 -5.44 -13.00
N THR A 107 -25.60 -4.23 -12.46
CA THR A 107 -26.58 -3.25 -12.92
C THR A 107 -25.88 -2.12 -13.69
N ALA A 108 -26.56 -1.62 -14.71
CA ALA A 108 -26.09 -0.54 -15.57
C ALA A 108 -27.18 0.48 -15.89
N SER A 109 -26.77 1.72 -16.16
CA SER A 109 -27.69 2.76 -16.65
C SER A 109 -28.05 2.60 -18.14
N ASP A 110 -27.25 1.84 -18.89
CA ASP A 110 -27.42 1.61 -20.33
C ASP A 110 -27.12 0.15 -20.69
N ALA A 111 -27.93 -0.45 -21.57
CA ALA A 111 -27.78 -1.83 -21.98
C ALA A 111 -26.50 -2.06 -22.80
N GLY A 112 -26.07 -1.05 -23.56
CA GLY A 112 -24.88 -1.09 -24.39
C GLY A 112 -23.61 -1.28 -23.57
N LEU A 113 -23.54 -0.73 -22.35
CA LEU A 113 -22.42 -0.98 -21.43
C LEU A 113 -22.30 -2.47 -21.08
N LEU A 114 -23.41 -3.14 -20.77
CA LEU A 114 -23.40 -4.57 -20.47
C LEU A 114 -23.06 -5.42 -21.70
N ARG A 115 -23.59 -5.08 -22.87
CA ARG A 115 -23.26 -5.78 -24.13
C ARG A 115 -21.80 -5.67 -24.51
N ARG A 116 -21.16 -4.52 -24.27
CA ARG A 116 -19.70 -4.33 -24.48
C ARG A 116 -18.85 -5.25 -23.59
N LEU A 117 -19.39 -5.69 -22.46
CA LEU A 117 -18.75 -6.64 -21.55
C LEU A 117 -19.13 -8.10 -21.88
N GLY A 118 -19.81 -8.36 -23.00
CA GLY A 118 -20.23 -9.69 -23.40
C GLY A 118 -21.43 -10.24 -22.62
N LEU A 119 -22.12 -9.40 -21.85
CA LEU A 119 -23.25 -9.80 -21.02
C LEU A 119 -24.58 -9.64 -21.76
N SER A 120 -25.56 -10.44 -21.37
CA SER A 120 -26.93 -10.40 -21.89
C SER A 120 -27.82 -9.55 -20.96
N PRO A 121 -28.06 -8.25 -21.27
CA PRO A 121 -28.82 -7.38 -20.39
C PRO A 121 -30.32 -7.67 -20.45
N GLN A 122 -30.95 -7.63 -19.29
CA GLN A 122 -32.40 -7.64 -19.11
C GLN A 122 -32.81 -6.33 -18.43
N GLN A 123 -33.94 -5.78 -18.83
CA GLN A 123 -34.45 -4.57 -18.19
C GLN A 123 -35.23 -4.96 -16.93
N ARG A 124 -34.84 -4.38 -15.78
CA ARG A 124 -35.56 -4.50 -14.51
C ARG A 124 -35.77 -3.09 -13.98
N ASP A 125 -37.04 -2.67 -13.91
CA ASP A 125 -37.43 -1.30 -13.61
C ASP A 125 -36.75 -0.27 -14.54
N SER A 126 -36.04 0.71 -13.96
CA SER A 126 -35.31 1.77 -14.66
C SER A 126 -33.84 1.45 -14.92
N ARG A 127 -33.40 0.20 -14.70
CA ARG A 127 -32.00 -0.23 -14.88
C ARG A 127 -31.89 -1.46 -15.76
N TRP A 128 -30.71 -1.64 -16.33
CA TRP A 128 -30.33 -2.87 -17.02
C TRP A 128 -29.56 -3.77 -16.07
N VAL A 129 -29.86 -5.05 -16.07
CA VAL A 129 -29.31 -6.04 -15.16
C VAL A 129 -28.82 -7.24 -15.95
N ALA A 130 -27.68 -7.81 -15.57
CA ALA A 130 -27.23 -9.11 -16.06
C ALA A 130 -26.73 -9.96 -14.88
N PRO A 131 -27.02 -11.27 -14.88
CA PRO A 131 -26.43 -12.19 -13.91
C PRO A 131 -24.92 -12.27 -14.14
N VAL A 132 -24.17 -12.44 -13.06
CA VAL A 132 -22.71 -12.60 -13.10
C VAL A 132 -22.33 -13.75 -12.18
N ASP A 133 -21.55 -14.69 -12.71
CA ASP A 133 -20.94 -15.74 -11.89
C ASP A 133 -19.90 -15.11 -10.96
N GLU A 134 -19.93 -15.46 -9.68
CA GLU A 134 -18.99 -14.89 -8.70
C GLU A 134 -17.52 -15.15 -9.03
N SER A 135 -17.23 -16.26 -9.71
CA SER A 135 -15.88 -16.63 -10.16
C SER A 135 -15.38 -15.74 -11.31
N GLU A 136 -16.29 -15.15 -12.09
CA GLU A 136 -15.98 -14.31 -13.25
C GLU A 136 -15.90 -12.81 -12.91
N ILE A 137 -16.31 -12.41 -11.69
CA ILE A 137 -16.33 -10.99 -11.25
C ILE A 137 -14.97 -10.31 -11.45
N GLY A 138 -13.86 -11.00 -11.15
CA GLY A 138 -12.53 -10.43 -11.30
C GLY A 138 -12.21 -10.05 -12.74
N GLU A 139 -12.49 -10.96 -13.68
CA GLU A 139 -12.25 -10.75 -15.11
C GLU A 139 -13.19 -9.67 -15.66
N LEU A 140 -14.45 -9.68 -15.25
CA LEU A 140 -15.43 -8.65 -15.59
C LEU A 140 -14.97 -7.26 -15.13
N LYS A 141 -14.48 -7.13 -13.90
CA LYS A 141 -13.97 -5.84 -13.37
C LYS A 141 -12.76 -5.35 -14.16
N ILE A 142 -11.84 -6.25 -14.52
CA ILE A 142 -10.67 -5.91 -15.34
C ILE A 142 -11.10 -5.47 -16.74
N ALA A 143 -12.00 -6.21 -17.39
CA ALA A 143 -12.51 -5.85 -18.71
C ALA A 143 -13.22 -4.49 -18.71
N ALA A 144 -14.07 -4.25 -17.71
CA ALA A 144 -14.78 -2.99 -17.55
C ALA A 144 -13.82 -1.81 -17.27
N MET A 145 -12.83 -2.01 -16.40
CA MET A 145 -11.80 -1.01 -16.12
C MET A 145 -10.99 -0.67 -17.38
N THR A 146 -10.57 -1.69 -18.14
CA THR A 146 -9.83 -1.53 -19.41
C THR A 146 -10.66 -0.76 -20.44
N ALA A 147 -11.99 -0.95 -20.46
CA ALA A 147 -12.92 -0.17 -21.28
C ALA A 147 -13.21 1.25 -20.74
N GLY A 148 -12.61 1.62 -19.60
CA GLY A 148 -12.78 2.93 -18.96
C GLY A 148 -14.07 3.09 -18.15
N TRP A 149 -14.70 1.98 -17.74
CA TRP A 149 -15.94 1.91 -16.97
C TRP A 149 -15.73 1.15 -15.66
N PRO A 150 -15.37 1.85 -14.56
CA PRO A 150 -15.12 1.18 -13.29
C PRO A 150 -16.41 0.59 -12.72
N VAL A 151 -16.29 -0.59 -12.08
CA VAL A 151 -17.40 -1.27 -11.42
C VAL A 151 -17.40 -0.93 -9.95
N ALA A 152 -18.49 -0.32 -9.46
CA ALA A 152 -18.68 -0.08 -8.04
C ALA A 152 -19.23 -1.34 -7.36
N ASP A 153 -18.56 -1.83 -6.32
CA ASP A 153 -18.98 -3.02 -5.58
C ASP A 153 -19.91 -2.61 -4.42
N GLY A 154 -21.22 -2.76 -4.64
CA GLY A 154 -22.27 -2.38 -3.69
C GLY A 154 -22.81 -3.54 -2.86
N ARG A 155 -22.20 -4.73 -2.95
CA ARG A 155 -22.63 -5.91 -2.19
C ARG A 155 -22.52 -5.66 -0.68
N ALA A 156 -23.51 -6.13 0.06
CA ALA A 156 -23.64 -5.88 1.50
C ALA A 156 -22.54 -6.61 2.30
N ILE A 157 -22.25 -6.10 3.49
CA ILE A 157 -21.45 -6.81 4.50
C ILE A 157 -22.42 -7.73 5.26
N HIS A 158 -22.01 -8.97 5.56
CA HIS A 158 -22.84 -9.84 6.38
C HIS A 158 -22.99 -9.25 7.80
N ALA A 159 -24.09 -9.58 8.48
CA ALA A 159 -24.35 -9.07 9.82
C ALA A 159 -23.16 -9.35 10.76
N ARG A 160 -22.81 -8.36 11.59
CA ARG A 160 -21.69 -8.44 12.54
C ARG A 160 -21.94 -9.55 13.56
N ALA A 161 -21.46 -10.75 13.29
CA ALA A 161 -21.38 -11.82 14.27
C ALA A 161 -20.11 -11.60 15.11
N ASP A 162 -20.24 -11.16 16.36
CA ASP A 162 -19.10 -11.00 17.31
C ASP A 162 -18.14 -9.82 16.96
N PRO A 163 -18.51 -8.57 17.36
CA PRO A 163 -17.68 -7.39 17.12
C PRO A 163 -16.52 -7.28 18.12
N TYR A 164 -15.31 -7.04 17.59
CA TYR A 164 -14.14 -6.69 18.39
C TYR A 164 -13.72 -5.23 18.13
N ARG A 165 -12.88 -4.67 19.00
CA ARG A 165 -12.47 -3.27 18.98
C ARG A 165 -10.96 -3.16 19.06
N VAL A 166 -10.42 -2.15 18.39
CA VAL A 166 -9.02 -1.74 18.58
C VAL A 166 -8.88 -1.09 19.94
N THR A 167 -7.87 -1.50 20.69
CA THR A 167 -7.52 -0.97 22.02
C THR A 167 -6.49 0.15 21.92
N ALA A 168 -5.72 0.20 20.84
CA ALA A 168 -4.75 1.25 20.58
C ALA A 168 -5.40 2.58 20.16
N THR A 169 -4.79 3.69 20.57
CA THR A 169 -5.19 5.02 20.10
C THR A 169 -4.61 5.29 18.72
N LEU A 170 -5.46 5.49 17.73
CA LEU A 170 -5.05 5.81 16.36
C LEU A 170 -4.57 7.24 16.23
N ARG A 171 -3.53 7.47 15.43
CA ARG A 171 -3.08 8.82 15.03
C ARG A 171 -4.14 9.49 14.12
N PRO A 172 -4.17 10.83 13.99
CA PRO A 172 -5.16 11.52 13.16
C PRO A 172 -5.26 11.00 11.73
N TYR A 173 -4.13 10.92 11.01
CA TYR A 173 -4.09 10.40 9.63
C TYR A 173 -4.54 8.93 9.52
N GLN A 174 -4.30 8.12 10.56
CA GLN A 174 -4.77 6.73 10.60
C GLN A 174 -6.29 6.65 10.74
N ARG A 175 -6.90 7.53 11.55
CA ARG A 175 -8.36 7.62 11.67
C ARG A 175 -8.99 8.08 10.36
N GLU A 176 -8.39 9.07 9.71
CA GLU A 176 -8.83 9.55 8.40
C GLU A 176 -8.75 8.45 7.34
N ALA A 177 -7.65 7.68 7.31
CA ALA A 177 -7.49 6.54 6.41
C ALA A 177 -8.59 5.49 6.62
N VAL A 178 -8.88 5.11 7.87
CA VAL A 178 -9.96 4.18 8.20
C VAL A 178 -11.32 4.75 7.79
N SER A 179 -11.58 6.03 8.09
CA SER A 179 -12.84 6.69 7.72
C SER A 179 -13.03 6.74 6.20
N ALA A 180 -11.98 7.09 5.45
CA ALA A 180 -12.00 7.12 3.99
C ALA A 180 -12.30 5.73 3.40
N PHE A 181 -11.70 4.68 3.99
CA PHE A 181 -11.99 3.30 3.61
C PHE A 181 -13.46 2.91 3.90
N LEU A 182 -13.97 3.20 5.09
CA LEU A 182 -15.35 2.85 5.46
C LEU A 182 -16.39 3.54 4.57
N VAL A 183 -16.16 4.80 4.20
CA VAL A 183 -17.03 5.54 3.27
C VAL A 183 -16.89 5.02 1.84
N GLY A 184 -15.66 4.80 1.37
CA GLY A 184 -15.38 4.33 0.01
C GLY A 184 -15.72 2.86 -0.24
N GLY A 185 -15.82 2.06 0.82
CA GLY A 185 -16.15 0.64 0.76
C GLY A 185 -14.96 -0.25 0.44
N SER A 186 -14.46 -0.21 -0.80
CA SER A 186 -13.33 -1.02 -1.25
C SER A 186 -12.32 -0.14 -1.99
N GLY A 187 -11.03 -0.31 -1.69
CA GLY A 187 -9.99 0.46 -2.34
C GLY A 187 -8.64 0.48 -1.61
N LEU A 188 -7.81 1.44 -1.99
CA LEU A 188 -6.41 1.52 -1.62
C LEU A 188 -6.17 2.63 -0.61
N VAL A 189 -5.37 2.32 0.40
CA VAL A 189 -4.88 3.26 1.41
C VAL A 189 -3.35 3.29 1.29
N LEU A 190 -2.83 4.42 0.82
CA LEU A 190 -1.41 4.63 0.58
C LEU A 190 -0.78 5.27 1.82
N LEU A 191 0.11 4.54 2.49
CA LEU A 191 0.82 4.97 3.68
C LEU A 191 2.31 4.59 3.52
N PRO A 192 3.26 5.50 3.81
CA PRO A 192 4.68 5.17 3.71
C PRO A 192 5.09 4.13 4.75
N CYS A 193 6.28 3.55 4.60
CA CYS A 193 6.87 2.68 5.61
C CYS A 193 6.92 3.40 6.98
N GLY A 194 6.69 2.66 8.07
CA GLY A 194 6.65 3.23 9.42
C GLY A 194 5.36 4.01 9.79
N ALA A 195 4.46 4.29 8.85
CA ALA A 195 3.22 5.02 9.14
C ALA A 195 2.14 4.19 9.87
N GLY A 196 2.35 2.88 10.03
CA GLY A 196 1.41 1.98 10.71
C GLY A 196 0.31 1.42 9.81
N LYS A 197 0.66 0.93 8.61
CA LYS A 197 -0.26 0.20 7.70
C LYS A 197 -1.02 -0.91 8.44
N THR A 198 -0.31 -1.72 9.22
CA THR A 198 -0.87 -2.81 10.01
C THR A 198 -1.91 -2.30 11.02
N ILE A 199 -1.63 -1.19 11.71
CA ILE A 199 -2.57 -0.56 12.67
C ILE A 199 -3.86 -0.15 11.96
N VAL A 200 -3.75 0.48 10.78
CA VAL A 200 -4.90 0.88 9.96
C VAL A 200 -5.70 -0.34 9.49
N GLY A 201 -5.04 -1.42 9.08
CA GLY A 201 -5.73 -2.65 8.68
C GLY A 201 -6.49 -3.32 9.83
N VAL A 202 -5.88 -3.42 11.02
CA VAL A 202 -6.57 -3.93 12.24
C VAL A 202 -7.77 -3.06 12.60
N ALA A 203 -7.64 -1.73 12.51
CA ALA A 203 -8.73 -0.80 12.76
C ALA A 203 -9.86 -0.89 11.73
N ALA A 204 -9.53 -1.02 10.45
CA ALA A 204 -10.52 -1.25 9.40
C ALA A 204 -11.27 -2.57 9.63
N ALA A 205 -10.56 -3.66 9.94
CA ALA A 205 -11.15 -4.97 10.21
C ALA A 205 -12.08 -4.95 11.43
N ALA A 206 -11.68 -4.30 12.52
CA ALA A 206 -12.52 -4.11 13.70
C ALA A 206 -13.78 -3.27 13.39
N ALA A 207 -13.63 -2.20 12.60
CA ALA A 207 -14.75 -1.34 12.21
C ALA A 207 -15.75 -2.04 11.26
N ILE A 208 -15.28 -2.93 10.39
CA ILE A 208 -16.17 -3.81 9.61
C ILE A 208 -16.87 -4.79 10.56
N GLY A 209 -16.14 -5.43 11.47
CA GLY A 209 -16.70 -6.34 12.46
C GLY A 209 -17.19 -7.65 11.84
N GLY A 210 -16.40 -8.20 10.89
CA GLY A 210 -16.70 -9.39 10.09
C GLY A 210 -15.51 -10.36 9.98
N SER A 211 -15.66 -11.46 9.22
CA SER A 211 -14.55 -12.36 8.92
C SER A 211 -13.49 -11.63 8.08
N THR A 212 -12.23 -11.74 8.49
CA THR A 212 -11.12 -11.03 7.81
C THR A 212 -10.07 -12.01 7.31
N LEU A 213 -9.73 -11.90 6.03
CA LEU A 213 -8.57 -12.55 5.43
C LEU A 213 -7.48 -11.51 5.21
N VAL A 214 -6.28 -11.77 5.70
CA VAL A 214 -5.10 -10.95 5.43
C VAL A 214 -4.13 -11.72 4.56
N LEU A 215 -3.76 -11.12 3.44
CA LEU A 215 -2.78 -11.63 2.51
C LEU A 215 -1.47 -10.84 2.66
N SER A 216 -0.40 -11.52 3.06
CA SER A 216 0.90 -10.91 3.31
C SER A 216 2.00 -11.43 2.37
N PRO A 217 3.06 -10.64 2.12
CA PRO A 217 4.13 -11.04 1.19
C PRO A 217 5.01 -12.18 1.71
N SER A 218 5.15 -12.33 3.04
CA SER A 218 6.03 -13.34 3.64
C SER A 218 5.48 -13.85 4.97
N ARG A 219 6.10 -14.94 5.47
CA ARG A 219 5.74 -15.52 6.76
C ARG A 219 6.03 -14.59 7.93
N THR A 220 7.17 -13.93 7.93
CA THR A 220 7.54 -12.94 8.96
C THR A 220 6.49 -11.83 9.05
N VAL A 221 5.99 -11.34 7.91
CA VAL A 221 4.95 -10.32 7.89
C VAL A 221 3.62 -10.89 8.39
N SER A 222 3.28 -12.15 8.09
CA SER A 222 2.11 -12.79 8.70
C SER A 222 2.21 -12.86 10.23
N GLU A 223 3.39 -13.19 10.78
CA GLU A 223 3.64 -13.22 12.22
C GLU A 223 3.49 -11.82 12.84
N GLN A 224 3.94 -10.76 12.15
CA GLN A 224 3.72 -9.37 12.56
C GLN A 224 2.22 -9.00 12.57
N TRP A 225 1.46 -9.40 11.55
CA TRP A 225 0.01 -9.20 11.53
C TRP A 225 -0.68 -9.94 12.67
N LEU A 226 -0.28 -11.18 12.97
CA LEU A 226 -0.82 -11.96 14.08
C LEU A 226 -0.59 -11.21 15.40
N SER A 227 0.65 -10.80 15.66
CA SER A 227 1.02 -10.02 16.84
C SER A 227 0.22 -8.72 16.93
N ALA A 228 0.03 -8.02 15.80
CA ALA A 228 -0.73 -6.77 15.76
C ALA A 228 -2.22 -6.97 16.07
N PHE A 229 -2.88 -8.00 15.53
CA PHE A 229 -4.27 -8.29 15.88
C PHE A 229 -4.43 -8.60 17.36
N VAL A 230 -3.54 -9.43 17.91
CA VAL A 230 -3.59 -9.83 19.33
C VAL A 230 -3.24 -8.65 20.26
N GLY A 231 -2.25 -7.84 19.91
CA GLY A 231 -1.76 -6.76 20.76
C GLY A 231 -2.55 -5.45 20.67
N LEU A 232 -3.18 -5.17 19.51
CA LEU A 232 -3.87 -3.90 19.26
C LEU A 232 -5.39 -4.01 19.33
N SER A 233 -5.94 -5.18 19.68
CA SER A 233 -7.38 -5.38 19.79
C SER A 233 -7.76 -6.22 21.00
N ASN A 234 -9.06 -6.29 21.32
CA ASN A 234 -9.59 -7.17 22.35
C ASN A 234 -10.02 -8.55 21.81
N LEU A 235 -9.57 -8.92 20.62
CA LEU A 235 -9.86 -10.22 20.01
C LEU A 235 -9.02 -11.31 20.68
N SER A 236 -9.65 -12.39 21.13
CA SER A 236 -8.92 -13.51 21.76
C SER A 236 -7.91 -14.13 20.79
N PRO A 237 -6.70 -14.52 21.24
CA PRO A 237 -5.66 -15.09 20.37
C PRO A 237 -6.13 -16.31 19.55
N GLU A 238 -7.02 -17.12 20.09
CA GLU A 238 -7.57 -18.32 19.43
C GLU A 238 -8.46 -17.98 18.23
N ARG A 239 -8.91 -16.73 18.12
CA ARG A 239 -9.73 -16.22 17.02
C ARG A 239 -8.89 -15.62 15.89
N VAL A 240 -7.57 -15.61 16.04
CA VAL A 240 -6.62 -15.13 15.02
C VAL A 240 -5.68 -16.27 14.65
N SER A 241 -5.61 -16.59 13.36
CA SER A 241 -4.80 -17.69 12.85
C SER A 241 -3.82 -17.18 11.81
N ALA A 242 -2.56 -17.58 11.93
CA ALA A 242 -1.55 -17.45 10.88
C ALA A 242 -1.00 -18.82 10.53
N HIS A 243 -0.72 -19.06 9.24
CA HIS A 243 -0.08 -20.29 8.75
C HIS A 243 -0.87 -21.60 8.99
N ALA A 244 -2.18 -21.52 9.24
CA ALA A 244 -3.00 -22.72 9.35
C ALA A 244 -3.00 -23.53 8.05
N ARG A 245 -3.01 -24.87 8.21
CA ARG A 245 -3.04 -25.83 7.09
C ARG A 245 -4.44 -26.05 6.52
N SER A 246 -5.47 -25.57 7.23
CA SER A 246 -6.88 -25.64 6.88
C SER A 246 -7.60 -24.44 7.49
N ILE A 247 -8.77 -24.12 6.96
CA ILE A 247 -9.65 -23.08 7.54
C ILE A 247 -10.39 -23.67 8.72
N GLY A 248 -10.39 -22.94 9.83
CA GLY A 248 -11.15 -23.25 11.03
C GLY A 248 -12.21 -22.18 11.32
N ALA A 249 -12.57 -22.09 12.60
CA ALA A 249 -13.53 -21.11 13.11
C ALA A 249 -12.89 -19.76 13.46
N GLU A 250 -11.65 -19.49 12.99
CA GLU A 250 -10.98 -18.22 13.20
C GLU A 250 -11.79 -17.04 12.63
N ARG A 251 -11.70 -15.91 13.32
CA ARG A 251 -12.29 -14.65 12.90
C ARG A 251 -11.38 -13.94 11.89
N VAL A 252 -10.08 -14.01 12.14
CA VAL A 252 -9.04 -13.43 11.31
C VAL A 252 -8.12 -14.55 10.86
N MET A 253 -7.97 -14.70 9.55
CA MET A 253 -7.04 -15.64 8.94
C MET A 253 -5.95 -14.87 8.21
N ILE A 254 -4.70 -15.19 8.47
CA ILE A 254 -3.52 -14.55 7.90
C ILE A 254 -2.74 -15.60 7.12
N VAL A 255 -2.59 -15.37 5.82
CA VAL A 255 -1.89 -16.27 4.91
C VAL A 255 -0.95 -15.49 4.02
N THR A 256 0.12 -16.14 3.59
CA THR A 256 0.99 -15.55 2.58
C THR A 256 0.31 -15.64 1.22
N TYR A 257 0.61 -14.72 0.29
CA TYR A 257 0.08 -14.79 -1.07
C TYR A 257 0.36 -16.14 -1.74
N HIS A 258 1.58 -16.67 -1.58
CA HIS A 258 1.93 -17.99 -2.12
C HIS A 258 1.07 -19.11 -1.53
N ALA A 259 0.80 -19.10 -0.22
CA ALA A 259 -0.07 -20.10 0.41
C ALA A 259 -1.53 -19.93 -0.02
N ALA A 260 -1.95 -18.70 -0.31
CA ALA A 260 -3.28 -18.40 -0.80
C ALA A 260 -3.49 -18.87 -2.24
N THR A 261 -2.43 -18.97 -3.07
CA THR A 261 -2.54 -19.39 -4.47
C THR A 261 -2.19 -20.86 -4.72
N THR A 262 -1.65 -21.58 -3.73
CA THR A 262 -1.17 -22.97 -3.88
C THR A 262 -1.73 -23.93 -2.82
N GLY A 263 -2.03 -25.16 -3.23
CA GLY A 263 -2.38 -26.27 -2.33
C GLY A 263 -3.80 -26.21 -1.74
N ARG A 264 -4.04 -27.02 -0.69
CA ARG A 264 -5.36 -27.25 -0.09
C ARG A 264 -5.95 -26.05 0.67
N VAL A 265 -5.11 -25.12 1.13
CA VAL A 265 -5.56 -23.92 1.84
C VAL A 265 -6.36 -23.01 0.90
N ARG A 266 -5.92 -22.89 -0.36
CA ARG A 266 -6.60 -22.09 -1.39
C ARG A 266 -8.06 -22.47 -1.57
N ASP A 267 -8.35 -23.77 -1.65
CA ASP A 267 -9.69 -24.24 -1.99
C ASP A 267 -10.67 -23.89 -0.86
N GLY A 268 -10.28 -24.11 0.40
CA GLY A 268 -11.04 -23.61 1.55
C GLY A 268 -11.21 -22.08 1.53
N LEU A 269 -10.16 -21.34 1.18
CA LEU A 269 -10.21 -19.85 1.17
C LEU A 269 -11.22 -19.33 0.16
N ARG A 270 -11.43 -20.07 -0.93
CA ARG A 270 -12.41 -19.75 -1.97
C ARG A 270 -13.83 -20.13 -1.59
N GLU A 271 -14.02 -21.23 -0.86
CA GLU A 271 -15.34 -21.69 -0.41
C GLU A 271 -15.92 -20.82 0.71
N ARG A 272 -15.07 -20.13 1.48
CA ARG A 272 -15.48 -19.24 2.56
C ARG A 272 -15.68 -17.81 2.05
N HIS A 273 -16.85 -17.24 2.35
CA HIS A 273 -17.09 -15.81 2.16
C HIS A 273 -16.38 -14.96 3.24
N TRP A 274 -15.63 -13.94 2.82
CA TRP A 274 -14.93 -13.00 3.70
C TRP A 274 -15.60 -11.63 3.74
N ASP A 275 -15.88 -11.10 4.91
CA ASP A 275 -16.42 -9.73 5.01
C ASP A 275 -15.37 -8.69 4.60
N LEU A 276 -14.10 -8.96 4.88
CA LEU A 276 -12.96 -8.13 4.49
C LEU A 276 -11.78 -8.98 4.01
N VAL A 277 -11.20 -8.60 2.87
CA VAL A 277 -9.86 -9.07 2.46
C VAL A 277 -8.89 -7.88 2.50
N ILE A 278 -7.78 -8.04 3.22
CA ILE A 278 -6.69 -7.07 3.32
C ILE A 278 -5.52 -7.58 2.48
N TYR A 279 -5.07 -6.76 1.54
CA TYR A 279 -3.92 -6.99 0.68
C TYR A 279 -2.76 -6.12 1.18
N ASP A 280 -1.80 -6.72 1.86
CA ASP A 280 -0.59 -6.01 2.31
C ASP A 280 0.46 -5.98 1.19
N GLU A 281 1.15 -4.85 1.04
CA GLU A 281 2.09 -4.54 -0.05
C GLU A 281 1.57 -4.97 -1.43
N VAL A 282 0.33 -4.61 -1.76
CA VAL A 282 -0.37 -5.06 -2.97
C VAL A 282 0.38 -4.81 -4.29
N GLN A 283 1.27 -3.82 -4.31
CA GLN A 283 2.13 -3.49 -5.45
C GLN A 283 3.22 -4.52 -5.72
N SER A 284 3.61 -5.34 -4.73
CA SER A 284 4.77 -6.23 -4.84
C SER A 284 4.47 -7.54 -5.58
N LEU A 285 3.25 -7.75 -6.05
CA LEU A 285 2.84 -9.05 -6.61
C LEU A 285 2.81 -9.07 -8.13
N PRO A 286 3.34 -10.14 -8.74
CA PRO A 286 3.03 -10.50 -10.11
C PRO A 286 1.52 -10.52 -10.37
N ALA A 287 1.10 -10.08 -11.55
CA ALA A 287 -0.32 -9.89 -11.87
C ALA A 287 -1.14 -11.20 -11.79
N ASP A 288 -0.55 -12.35 -12.12
CA ASP A 288 -1.17 -13.67 -12.04
C ASP A 288 -1.46 -14.10 -10.60
N VAL A 289 -0.48 -13.97 -9.70
CA VAL A 289 -0.63 -14.25 -8.27
C VAL A 289 -1.68 -13.34 -7.66
N PHE A 290 -1.67 -12.06 -8.03
CA PHE A 290 -2.63 -11.09 -7.56
C PHE A 290 -4.05 -11.39 -8.05
N ARG A 291 -4.25 -11.76 -9.32
CA ARG A 291 -5.57 -12.15 -9.84
C ARG A 291 -6.14 -13.37 -9.11
N LEU A 292 -5.32 -14.37 -8.84
CA LEU A 292 -5.74 -15.54 -8.07
C LEU A 292 -6.14 -15.18 -6.63
N ALA A 293 -5.42 -14.25 -6.01
CA ALA A 293 -5.72 -13.71 -4.68
C ALA A 293 -6.92 -12.75 -4.66
N ALA A 294 -7.22 -12.09 -5.78
CA ALA A 294 -8.38 -11.22 -5.93
C ALA A 294 -9.69 -11.99 -6.13
N ALA A 295 -9.60 -13.26 -6.55
CA ALA A 295 -10.73 -14.14 -6.79
C ALA A 295 -11.42 -14.63 -5.50
N PHE A 296 -10.90 -14.33 -4.31
CA PHE A 296 -11.58 -14.68 -3.05
C PHE A 296 -12.89 -13.91 -2.92
N GLN A 297 -13.95 -14.66 -2.55
CA GLN A 297 -15.27 -14.12 -2.31
C GLN A 297 -15.22 -13.15 -1.13
N SER A 298 -15.58 -11.89 -1.39
CA SER A 298 -15.58 -10.87 -0.35
C SER A 298 -16.53 -9.71 -0.58
N SER A 299 -17.03 -9.16 0.53
CA SER A 299 -17.84 -7.92 0.55
C SER A 299 -16.97 -6.68 0.38
N ARG A 300 -15.83 -6.62 1.09
CA ARG A 300 -14.93 -5.45 1.12
C ARG A 300 -13.48 -5.85 0.84
N ARG A 301 -12.74 -4.98 0.16
CA ARG A 301 -11.32 -5.18 -0.15
C ARG A 301 -10.51 -3.93 0.22
N LEU A 302 -9.47 -4.12 1.02
CA LEU A 302 -8.55 -3.07 1.44
C LEU A 302 -7.14 -3.39 0.94
N GLY A 303 -6.57 -2.54 0.09
CA GLY A 303 -5.15 -2.63 -0.26
C GLY A 303 -4.32 -1.63 0.53
N LEU A 304 -3.27 -2.11 1.18
CA LEU A 304 -2.30 -1.31 1.91
C LEU A 304 -0.99 -1.31 1.14
N THR A 305 -0.47 -0.12 0.84
CA THR A 305 0.76 0.05 0.06
C THR A 305 1.42 1.39 0.39
N ALA A 306 2.72 1.53 0.12
CA ALA A 306 3.39 2.83 0.10
C ALA A 306 3.34 3.52 -1.28
N THR A 307 3.13 2.77 -2.36
CA THR A 307 3.15 3.29 -3.75
C THR A 307 2.21 2.52 -4.66
N LEU A 308 1.62 3.22 -5.62
CA LEU A 308 0.80 2.60 -6.68
C LEU A 308 1.61 2.24 -7.93
N VAL A 309 2.85 2.74 -8.05
CA VAL A 309 3.66 2.49 -9.23
C VAL A 309 4.20 1.07 -9.18
N ARG A 310 3.80 0.24 -10.16
CA ARG A 310 4.35 -1.09 -10.38
C ARG A 310 5.45 -1.04 -11.43
N GLU A 311 6.44 -1.93 -11.32
CA GLU A 311 7.49 -2.08 -12.32
C GLU A 311 6.97 -2.58 -13.68
N ASP A 312 5.85 -3.30 -13.68
CA ASP A 312 5.20 -3.86 -14.88
C ASP A 312 4.13 -2.95 -15.51
N GLY A 313 3.84 -1.79 -14.91
CA GLY A 313 2.85 -0.83 -15.41
C GLY A 313 1.39 -1.31 -15.36
N ARG A 314 1.07 -2.31 -14.53
CA ARG A 314 -0.29 -2.90 -14.43
C ARG A 314 -1.07 -2.43 -13.20
N GLU A 315 -0.86 -1.20 -12.74
CA GLU A 315 -1.54 -0.63 -11.57
C GLU A 315 -3.07 -0.54 -11.72
N ASP A 316 -3.56 -0.44 -12.97
CA ASP A 316 -5.00 -0.44 -13.27
C ASP A 316 -5.68 -1.75 -12.84
N GLU A 317 -4.95 -2.87 -12.81
CA GLU A 317 -5.51 -4.16 -12.36
C GLU A 317 -5.69 -4.21 -10.85
N ILE A 318 -4.77 -3.61 -10.09
CA ILE A 318 -4.95 -3.45 -8.64
C ILE A 318 -6.23 -2.65 -8.38
N SER A 319 -6.41 -1.58 -9.14
CA SER A 319 -7.56 -0.69 -9.02
C SER A 319 -8.86 -1.37 -9.40
N ALA A 320 -8.85 -2.19 -10.45
CA ALA A 320 -10.01 -2.96 -10.87
C ALA A 320 -10.41 -4.00 -9.81
N LEU A 321 -9.44 -4.70 -9.24
CA LEU A 321 -9.69 -5.84 -8.36
C LEU A 321 -9.93 -5.45 -6.90
N VAL A 322 -9.19 -4.47 -6.38
CA VAL A 322 -9.31 -3.98 -4.99
C VAL A 322 -10.20 -2.76 -4.89
N GLY A 323 -9.99 -1.78 -5.78
CA GLY A 323 -10.75 -0.52 -5.82
C GLY A 323 -9.83 0.70 -5.98
N PRO A 324 -10.41 1.90 -6.10
CA PRO A 324 -9.65 3.13 -6.33
C PRO A 324 -8.83 3.57 -5.11
N ALA A 325 -7.95 4.57 -5.28
CA ALA A 325 -7.25 5.20 -4.18
C ALA A 325 -8.22 6.01 -3.29
N LEU A 326 -8.36 5.62 -2.02
CA LEU A 326 -9.28 6.25 -1.06
C LEU A 326 -8.57 7.24 -0.13
N TYR A 327 -7.31 6.95 0.20
CA TYR A 327 -6.48 7.78 1.06
C TYR A 327 -5.00 7.67 0.65
N ASP A 328 -4.28 8.76 0.77
CA ASP A 328 -2.85 8.87 0.50
C ASP A 328 -2.28 9.81 1.57
N VAL A 329 -1.11 9.53 2.12
CA VAL A 329 -0.31 10.51 2.87
C VAL A 329 1.16 10.32 2.52
N SER A 330 1.93 11.41 2.40
CA SER A 330 3.32 11.32 2.00
C SER A 330 4.27 11.16 3.18
N TRP A 331 5.45 10.59 2.92
CA TRP A 331 6.53 10.50 3.91
C TRP A 331 6.91 11.88 4.46
N LEU A 332 7.11 12.87 3.59
CA LEU A 332 7.48 14.24 4.00
C LEU A 332 6.41 14.88 4.90
N GLU A 333 5.13 14.62 4.62
CA GLU A 333 4.05 15.15 5.44
C GLU A 333 4.07 14.55 6.85
N LEU A 334 4.23 13.23 6.96
CA LEU A 334 4.32 12.56 8.26
C LEU A 334 5.59 12.94 9.03
N GLU A 335 6.71 13.17 8.34
CA GLU A 335 7.93 13.71 8.93
C GLU A 335 7.67 15.08 9.57
N ARG A 336 7.03 15.99 8.83
CA ARG A 336 6.72 17.35 9.29
C ARG A 336 5.72 17.38 10.45
N GLN A 337 4.80 16.43 10.48
CA GLN A 337 3.87 16.25 11.60
C GLN A 337 4.54 15.59 12.82
N GLY A 338 5.81 15.17 12.72
CA GLY A 338 6.55 14.51 13.80
C GLY A 338 6.20 13.04 14.00
N TRP A 339 5.54 12.41 13.03
CA TRP A 339 5.16 10.99 13.08
C TRP A 339 6.21 10.05 12.52
N ILE A 340 7.08 10.57 11.65
CA ILE A 340 8.25 9.89 11.08
C ILE A 340 9.50 10.71 11.42
N ALA A 341 10.60 10.03 11.72
CA ALA A 341 11.86 10.72 12.01
C ALA A 341 12.48 11.32 10.73
N PRO A 342 13.05 12.54 10.80
CA PRO A 342 13.73 13.14 9.66
C PRO A 342 14.96 12.33 9.27
N ALA A 343 15.13 12.09 7.97
CA ALA A 343 16.27 11.35 7.44
C ALA A 343 17.22 12.29 6.67
N ARG A 344 18.49 12.33 7.07
CA ARG A 344 19.55 13.07 6.35
C ARG A 344 20.31 12.14 5.42
N CYS A 345 20.01 12.19 4.13
CA CYS A 345 20.71 11.42 3.11
C CYS A 345 22.01 12.12 2.67
N VAL A 346 23.15 11.43 2.78
CA VAL A 346 24.46 11.94 2.34
C VAL A 346 25.15 10.92 1.44
N GLU A 347 25.47 11.32 0.21
CA GLU A 347 26.25 10.50 -0.71
C GLU A 347 27.75 10.76 -0.54
N VAL A 348 28.49 9.77 -0.04
CA VAL A 348 29.95 9.87 0.13
C VAL A 348 30.64 9.28 -1.09
N ARG A 349 31.14 10.16 -1.97
CA ARG A 349 31.90 9.76 -3.16
C ARG A 349 33.31 9.28 -2.77
N ILE A 350 33.70 8.13 -3.34
CA ILE A 350 35.05 7.59 -3.22
C ILE A 350 35.83 7.85 -4.53
N PRO A 351 37.17 7.93 -4.47
CA PRO A 351 37.99 8.00 -5.67
C PRO A 351 37.71 6.84 -6.63
N GLU A 352 37.88 7.08 -7.93
CA GLU A 352 37.88 6.00 -8.90
C GLU A 352 38.97 4.99 -8.59
N ALA A 353 38.63 3.71 -8.69
CA ALA A 353 39.53 2.61 -8.42
C ALA A 353 39.64 1.71 -9.66
N PRO A 354 40.85 1.37 -10.13
CA PRO A 354 41.06 0.53 -11.30
C PRO A 354 40.63 -0.93 -11.05
N THR A 355 40.59 -1.38 -9.80
CA THR A 355 40.19 -2.76 -9.45
C THR A 355 39.04 -2.80 -8.45
N ALA A 356 38.26 -3.88 -8.48
CA ALA A 356 37.21 -4.12 -7.48
C ALA A 356 37.78 -4.23 -6.05
N ARG A 357 38.99 -4.80 -5.92
CA ARG A 357 39.69 -4.93 -4.62
C ARG A 357 40.04 -3.57 -4.03
N GLU A 358 40.54 -2.65 -4.86
CA GLU A 358 40.88 -1.30 -4.44
C GLU A 358 39.62 -0.47 -4.13
N ARG A 359 38.56 -0.63 -4.93
CA ARG A 359 37.26 -0.02 -4.66
C ARG A 359 36.70 -0.46 -3.30
N LEU A 360 36.80 -1.75 -2.97
CA LEU A 360 36.42 -2.27 -1.66
C LEU A 360 37.31 -1.69 -0.54
N ARG A 361 38.63 -1.58 -0.74
CA ARG A 361 39.53 -0.93 0.24
C ARG A 361 39.09 0.51 0.54
N TYR A 362 38.77 1.32 -0.48
CA TYR A 362 38.27 2.68 -0.28
C TYR A 362 36.94 2.71 0.47
N ARG A 363 35.99 1.83 0.13
CA ARG A 363 34.73 1.70 0.87
C ARG A 363 34.94 1.32 2.33
N LEU A 364 35.86 0.38 2.62
CA LEU A 364 36.16 -0.03 4.00
C LEU A 364 36.82 1.10 4.80
N ALA A 365 37.70 1.90 4.18
CA ALA A 365 38.30 3.05 4.84
C ALA A 365 37.24 4.10 5.22
N VAL A 366 36.31 4.40 4.31
CA VAL A 366 35.18 5.30 4.58
C VAL A 366 34.25 4.71 5.63
N LEU A 367 33.85 3.44 5.49
CA LEU A 367 32.98 2.76 6.45
C LEU A 367 33.57 2.77 7.86
N LYS A 368 34.87 2.48 8.01
CA LYS A 368 35.57 2.55 9.30
C LYS A 368 35.45 3.94 9.93
N ARG A 369 35.59 5.01 9.14
CA ARG A 369 35.46 6.38 9.63
C ARG A 369 34.02 6.72 10.03
N LEU A 370 33.04 6.29 9.24
CA LEU A 370 31.62 6.50 9.55
C LEU A 370 31.20 5.75 10.82
N LEU A 371 31.63 4.48 10.98
CA LEU A 371 31.36 3.71 12.21
C LEU A 371 32.02 4.35 13.44
N ALA A 372 33.19 4.98 13.28
CA ALA A 372 33.84 5.70 14.39
C ALA A 372 33.08 7.00 14.78
N ILE A 373 32.49 7.69 13.79
CA ILE A 373 31.64 8.87 14.03
C ILE A 373 30.35 8.47 14.74
N HIS A 374 29.75 7.33 14.34
CA HIS A 374 28.48 6.81 14.83
C HIS A 374 28.64 5.68 15.85
N ARG A 375 29.70 5.72 16.66
CA ARG A 375 30.04 4.63 17.60
C ARG A 375 28.99 4.40 18.69
N ASP A 376 28.24 5.46 19.01
CA ASP A 376 27.22 5.49 20.06
C ASP A 376 25.80 5.31 19.47
N ASP A 377 25.68 5.16 18.14
CA ASP A 377 24.43 4.96 17.42
C ASP A 377 24.29 3.50 16.97
N PRO A 378 23.07 2.92 16.96
CA PRO A 378 22.83 1.65 16.29
C PRO A 378 22.92 1.82 14.76
N VAL A 379 23.85 1.09 14.13
CA VAL A 379 24.16 1.19 12.69
C VAL A 379 23.81 -0.08 11.93
N ILE A 380 23.06 0.06 10.83
CA ILE A 380 22.88 -1.00 9.84
C ILE A 380 23.78 -0.73 8.63
N VAL A 381 24.58 -1.73 8.24
CA VAL A 381 25.41 -1.70 7.03
C VAL A 381 24.78 -2.58 5.95
N ALA A 382 24.24 -1.95 4.91
CA ALA A 382 23.56 -2.63 3.83
C ALA A 382 24.47 -2.87 2.61
N GLY A 383 24.38 -4.05 1.99
CA GLY A 383 25.13 -4.33 0.75
C GLY A 383 24.55 -5.45 -0.10
N THR A 384 24.50 -5.24 -1.42
CA THR A 384 24.06 -6.25 -2.39
C THR A 384 25.12 -7.32 -2.68
N HIS A 385 26.40 -6.96 -2.60
CA HIS A 385 27.51 -7.91 -2.80
C HIS A 385 27.88 -8.61 -1.49
N VAL A 386 27.34 -9.82 -1.28
CA VAL A 386 27.52 -10.62 -0.06
C VAL A 386 28.99 -10.80 0.33
N ALA A 387 29.88 -11.12 -0.62
CA ALA A 387 31.30 -11.31 -0.34
C ALA A 387 31.98 -10.03 0.19
N GLY A 388 31.64 -8.86 -0.39
CA GLY A 388 32.16 -7.58 0.05
C GLY A 388 31.64 -7.17 1.42
N LEU A 389 30.36 -7.45 1.70
CA LEU A 389 29.73 -7.18 2.99
C LEU A 389 30.29 -8.09 4.10
N ARG A 390 30.42 -9.40 3.84
CA ARG A 390 31.07 -10.33 4.78
C ARG A 390 32.50 -9.90 5.09
N ARG A 391 33.26 -9.51 4.08
CA ARG A 391 34.61 -8.98 4.28
C ARG A 391 34.63 -7.71 5.12
N ALA A 392 33.65 -6.83 4.98
CA ALA A 392 33.51 -5.65 5.83
C ALA A 392 33.25 -6.03 7.29
N GLY A 393 32.32 -6.96 7.53
CA GLY A 393 32.02 -7.48 8.86
C GLY A 393 33.23 -8.14 9.53
N GLU A 394 33.99 -8.96 8.79
CA GLU A 394 35.24 -9.57 9.27
C GLU A 394 36.31 -8.55 9.67
N VAL A 395 36.52 -7.53 8.82
CA VAL A 395 37.59 -6.53 9.01
C VAL A 395 37.25 -5.52 10.09
N LEU A 396 35.97 -5.17 10.24
CA LEU A 396 35.51 -4.11 11.12
C LEU A 396 34.78 -4.62 12.38
N GLY A 397 34.59 -5.94 12.50
CA GLY A 397 34.12 -6.58 13.73
C GLY A 397 32.62 -6.52 13.95
N PHE A 398 31.80 -6.75 12.91
CA PHE A 398 30.34 -6.80 13.05
C PHE A 398 29.72 -8.04 12.36
N PRO A 399 28.62 -8.60 12.89
CA PRO A 399 27.93 -9.74 12.30
C PRO A 399 27.23 -9.36 10.99
N VAL A 400 27.14 -10.32 10.06
CA VAL A 400 26.51 -10.11 8.75
C VAL A 400 25.45 -11.17 8.49
N LEU A 401 24.21 -10.74 8.35
CA LEU A 401 23.08 -11.59 7.97
C LEU A 401 22.96 -11.68 6.44
N THR A 402 22.96 -12.90 5.93
CA THR A 402 22.76 -13.19 4.50
C THR A 402 21.58 -14.12 4.26
N GLY A 403 21.10 -14.22 3.02
CA GLY A 403 19.96 -15.10 2.70
C GLY A 403 20.21 -16.58 3.05
N GLN A 404 21.46 -16.93 3.35
CA GLN A 404 21.89 -18.25 3.80
C GLN A 404 21.96 -18.40 5.32
N SER A 405 21.90 -17.31 6.10
CA SER A 405 21.86 -17.37 7.56
C SER A 405 20.62 -18.14 7.99
N ASP A 406 20.79 -19.08 8.91
CA ASP A 406 19.67 -19.88 9.42
C ASP A 406 18.72 -19.02 10.28
N ARG A 407 17.50 -19.54 10.51
CA ARG A 407 16.47 -18.80 11.24
C ARG A 407 16.89 -18.48 12.68
N GLY A 408 17.52 -19.43 13.37
CA GLY A 408 17.92 -19.29 14.77
C GLY A 408 19.06 -18.29 14.94
N GLU A 409 20.10 -18.38 14.12
CA GLU A 409 21.19 -17.41 14.07
C GLU A 409 20.64 -16.00 13.80
N ARG A 410 19.76 -15.89 12.81
CA ARG A 410 19.14 -14.61 12.45
C ARG A 410 18.36 -13.99 13.62
N GLU A 411 17.49 -14.76 14.26
CA GLU A 411 16.69 -14.29 15.39
C GLU A 411 17.58 -13.86 16.57
N ALA A 412 18.62 -14.65 16.88
CA ALA A 412 19.57 -14.34 17.96
C ALA A 412 20.38 -13.06 17.68
N VAL A 413 20.90 -12.90 16.47
CA VAL A 413 21.65 -11.68 16.08
C VAL A 413 20.73 -10.46 16.09
N LEU A 414 19.52 -10.56 15.56
CA LEU A 414 18.56 -9.45 15.58
C LEU A 414 18.17 -9.07 17.02
N ALA A 415 17.98 -10.04 17.92
CA ALA A 415 17.68 -9.77 19.33
C ALA A 415 18.81 -8.98 20.01
N ARG A 416 20.07 -9.44 19.85
CA ARG A 416 21.24 -8.75 20.38
C ARG A 416 21.40 -7.33 19.85
N PHE A 417 21.05 -7.08 18.58
CA PHE A 417 21.06 -5.72 18.04
C PHE A 417 19.96 -4.85 18.66
N ARG A 418 18.75 -5.37 18.86
CA ARG A 418 17.66 -4.64 19.54
C ARG A 418 18.02 -4.28 20.99
N GLU A 419 18.70 -5.18 21.68
CA GLU A 419 19.12 -5.01 23.07
C GLU A 419 20.34 -4.08 23.22
N GLY A 420 21.05 -3.79 22.12
CA GLY A 420 22.23 -2.93 22.12
C GLY A 420 23.56 -3.66 22.36
N ASP A 421 23.54 -5.00 22.51
CA ASP A 421 24.74 -5.84 22.68
C ASP A 421 25.68 -5.78 21.47
N ILE A 422 25.12 -5.55 20.28
CA ILE A 422 25.88 -5.33 19.06
C ILE A 422 25.46 -3.98 18.45
N PRO A 423 26.39 -3.00 18.34
CA PRO A 423 26.04 -1.66 17.84
C PRO A 423 25.96 -1.60 16.32
N VAL A 424 26.53 -2.59 15.61
CA VAL A 424 26.61 -2.59 14.14
C VAL A 424 26.11 -3.94 13.61
N LEU A 425 25.25 -3.91 12.61
CA LEU A 425 24.71 -5.10 11.95
C LEU A 425 24.81 -4.98 10.41
N GLY A 426 25.45 -5.95 9.77
CA GLY A 426 25.49 -6.06 8.32
C GLY A 426 24.30 -6.83 7.76
N ILE A 427 23.63 -6.31 6.73
CA ILE A 427 22.46 -6.97 6.14
C ILE A 427 22.56 -6.95 4.61
N SER A 428 22.43 -8.12 3.99
CA SER A 428 22.38 -8.22 2.52
C SER A 428 20.96 -8.10 1.96
N ARG A 429 20.73 -8.48 0.70
CA ARG A 429 19.45 -8.42 -0.06
C ARG A 429 18.23 -9.10 0.64
N ILE A 430 18.35 -9.56 1.87
CA ILE A 430 17.24 -10.03 2.71
C ILE A 430 16.44 -8.88 3.35
N GLY A 431 16.92 -7.63 3.30
CA GLY A 431 16.20 -6.48 3.85
C GLY A 431 15.10 -5.90 2.95
N THR A 432 14.78 -6.51 1.81
CA THR A 432 13.81 -5.96 0.84
C THR A 432 12.39 -6.51 1.02
N VAL A 433 12.22 -7.72 1.54
CA VAL A 433 10.89 -8.30 1.78
C VAL A 433 10.92 -9.17 3.03
N GLY A 434 10.18 -8.76 4.07
CA GLY A 434 9.82 -9.65 5.17
C GLY A 434 10.87 -9.92 6.23
N ILE A 435 11.75 -8.97 6.51
CA ILE A 435 12.52 -8.96 7.77
C ILE A 435 12.07 -7.75 8.58
N ASP A 436 11.71 -8.01 9.84
CA ASP A 436 11.55 -7.00 10.87
C ASP A 436 12.94 -6.43 11.21
N LEU A 437 13.35 -5.39 10.48
CA LEU A 437 14.59 -4.72 10.76
C LEU A 437 14.45 -3.93 12.07
N PRO A 438 15.36 -4.11 13.02
CA PRO A 438 15.34 -3.37 14.26
C PRO A 438 15.57 -1.88 13.99
N ASN A 439 15.04 -1.03 14.88
CA ASN A 439 15.25 0.41 14.79
C ASN A 439 16.75 0.73 14.79
N ALA A 440 17.20 1.44 13.76
CA ALA A 440 18.56 1.93 13.65
C ALA A 440 18.54 3.43 13.41
N SER A 441 19.51 4.14 13.98
CA SER A 441 19.66 5.59 13.79
C SER A 441 20.43 5.91 12.51
N VAL A 442 21.24 4.95 12.02
CA VAL A 442 22.12 5.14 10.88
C VAL A 442 22.06 3.94 9.94
N LEU A 443 21.81 4.21 8.65
CA LEU A 443 21.91 3.24 7.57
C LEU A 443 23.08 3.60 6.64
N ILE A 444 24.02 2.68 6.47
CA ILE A 444 25.17 2.85 5.56
C ILE A 444 25.09 1.83 4.43
N GLN A 445 24.84 2.30 3.20
CA GLN A 445 24.82 1.45 2.02
C GLN A 445 26.18 1.43 1.32
N ILE A 446 26.88 0.28 1.34
CA ILE A 446 28.21 0.12 0.71
C ILE A 446 28.15 -0.43 -0.72
N SER A 447 27.00 -0.96 -1.14
CA SER A 447 26.73 -1.39 -2.51
C SER A 447 25.22 -1.46 -2.79
N GLY A 448 24.81 -1.07 -3.99
CA GLY A 448 23.44 -1.13 -4.48
C GLY A 448 23.34 -1.85 -5.83
N THR A 449 22.13 -2.14 -6.26
CA THR A 449 21.82 -2.59 -7.63
C THR A 449 21.36 -1.38 -8.42
N PHE A 450 22.06 -1.04 -9.51
CA PHE A 450 21.60 -0.04 -10.47
C PHE A 450 20.20 -0.45 -10.95
N GLY A 451 19.15 0.31 -10.58
CA GLY A 451 17.80 0.09 -11.10
C GLY A 451 16.67 0.07 -10.07
N SER A 452 16.90 -0.23 -8.78
CA SER A 452 15.81 -0.36 -7.80
C SER A 452 15.75 0.81 -6.80
N ARG A 453 15.42 2.00 -7.30
CA ARG A 453 15.22 3.20 -6.45
C ARG A 453 14.08 3.02 -5.44
N GLN A 454 13.09 2.20 -5.76
CA GLN A 454 11.98 1.89 -4.85
C GLN A 454 12.45 1.04 -3.66
N GLU A 455 13.30 0.04 -3.87
CA GLU A 455 13.86 -0.74 -2.76
C GLU A 455 14.73 0.12 -1.84
N GLU A 456 15.52 1.05 -2.40
CA GLU A 456 16.34 1.96 -1.60
C GLU A 456 15.48 2.89 -0.74
N ALA A 457 14.39 3.42 -1.29
CA ALA A 457 13.44 4.26 -0.57
C ALA A 457 12.60 3.51 0.49
N GLN A 458 12.41 2.19 0.33
CA GLN A 458 11.72 1.37 1.34
C GLN A 458 12.62 0.99 2.52
N ARG A 459 13.94 0.96 2.32
CA ARG A 459 14.93 0.68 3.38
C ARG A 459 15.23 1.90 4.23
N LEU A 460 15.16 3.08 3.63
CA LEU A 460 15.18 4.37 4.32
C LEU A 460 13.89 4.55 5.12
#